data_AF-A0A1A3NQF0-F1
#
_entry.id   AF-A0A1A3NQF0-F1
#
_cell.length_a   1.000
_cell.length_b   1.000
_cell.length_c   1.000
_cell.angle_alpha   90.00
_cell.angle_beta   90.00
_cell.angle_gamma   90.00
#
_symmetry.space_group_name_H-M   'P 1'
#
loop_
_entity.id
_entity.type
_entity.pdbx_description
1 polymer ?
#
loop_
_entity_poly.entity_id
_entity_poly.type
_entity_poly.pdbx_seq_one_letter_code
_entity_poly.pdbx_strand_id
1 'polypeptide(L)'
;MTDQLAFTFDPSIARRFEEFHEANPKVYVVLVRLAREWVARTGRTKLGIKTLYERARWEIALATSDPDFKLNNNYTAYYARLIMHREPDLADMFDLRSSEADAWLATYTAGHAA
;
A
#
# COMPACT_ATOMS: atom_id res chain seq x y z
N MET A 1 18.94 17.37 37.27
CA MET A 1 19.43 17.13 35.90
C MET A 1 18.47 16.12 35.30
N THR A 2 17.59 16.61 34.45
CA THR A 2 16.48 15.87 33.83
C THR A 2 17.04 14.80 32.92
N ASP A 3 16.71 13.54 33.16
CA ASP A 3 16.81 12.53 32.10
C ASP A 3 15.40 11.99 31.89
N GLN A 4 14.79 12.52 30.83
CA GLN A 4 13.41 12.31 30.45
C GLN A 4 13.38 11.00 29.66
N LEU A 5 12.70 10.00 30.21
CA LEU A 5 12.37 8.74 29.54
C LEU A 5 11.81 9.05 28.14
N ALA A 6 12.65 8.88 27.12
CA ALA A 6 12.22 8.88 25.74
C ALA A 6 11.41 7.60 25.51
N PHE A 7 10.11 7.67 25.77
CA PHE A 7 9.16 6.65 25.37
C PHE A 7 9.05 6.75 23.84
N THR A 8 9.90 6.02 23.14
CA THR A 8 9.81 5.87 21.69
C THR A 8 8.52 5.12 21.39
N PHE A 9 7.43 5.86 21.17
CA PHE A 9 6.21 5.30 20.62
C PHE A 9 6.55 4.71 19.27
N ASP A 10 6.56 3.37 19.20
CA ASP A 10 6.63 2.68 17.91
C ASP A 10 5.41 3.13 17.09
N PRO A 11 5.60 3.80 15.93
CA PRO A 11 4.49 4.24 15.11
C PRO A 11 3.69 3.02 14.64
N SER A 12 2.35 3.11 14.75
CA SER A 12 1.45 2.05 14.26
C SER A 12 1.79 1.67 12.81
N ILE A 13 1.45 0.44 12.40
CA ILE A 13 1.69 -0.04 11.03
C ILE A 13 1.07 0.93 10.00
N ALA A 14 -0.09 1.53 10.32
CA ALA A 14 -0.73 2.56 9.53
C ALA A 14 0.14 3.81 9.33
N ARG A 15 0.72 4.37 10.40
CA ARG A 15 1.63 5.51 10.33
C ARG A 15 2.87 5.20 9.48
N ARG A 16 3.48 4.04 9.72
CA ARG A 16 4.64 3.58 8.95
C ARG A 16 4.29 3.35 7.48
N PHE A 17 3.07 2.90 7.19
CA PHE A 17 2.56 2.76 5.83
C PHE A 17 2.42 4.13 5.15
N GLU A 18 1.81 5.11 5.81
CA GLU A 18 1.65 6.46 5.27
C GLU A 18 3.00 7.09 4.94
N GLU A 19 3.92 7.12 5.90
CA GLU A 19 5.29 7.63 5.71
C GLU A 19 6.00 6.91 4.55
N PHE A 20 5.87 5.59 4.48
CA PHE A 20 6.44 4.81 3.37
C PHE A 20 5.77 5.13 2.03
N HIS A 21 4.45 5.27 1.98
CA HIS A 21 3.69 5.56 0.77
C HIS A 21 4.04 6.93 0.21
N GLU A 22 4.13 7.95 1.08
CA GLU A 22 4.50 9.32 0.74
C GLU A 22 5.94 9.40 0.24
N ALA A 23 6.87 8.69 0.89
CA ALA A 23 8.27 8.65 0.47
C ALA A 23 8.47 7.85 -0.84
N ASN A 24 7.56 6.93 -1.19
CA ASN A 24 7.71 6.00 -2.30
C ASN A 24 6.49 5.97 -3.24
N PRO A 25 6.09 7.11 -3.86
CA PRO A 25 4.88 7.19 -4.68
C PRO A 25 4.90 6.24 -5.89
N LYS A 26 6.10 5.89 -6.39
CA LYS A 26 6.30 4.94 -7.49
C LYS A 26 5.70 3.57 -7.20
N VAL A 27 5.70 3.11 -5.94
CA VAL A 27 5.13 1.81 -5.57
C VAL A 27 3.65 1.75 -5.92
N TYR A 28 2.91 2.79 -5.55
CA TYR A 28 1.49 2.92 -5.85
C TYR A 28 1.23 2.93 -7.36
N VAL A 29 1.98 3.76 -8.09
CA VAL A 29 1.86 3.87 -9.56
C VAL A 29 2.07 2.51 -10.24
N VAL A 30 3.09 1.76 -9.84
CA VAL A 30 3.37 0.42 -10.39
C VAL A 30 2.23 -0.54 -10.08
N LEU A 31 1.72 -0.55 -8.85
CA LEU A 31 0.61 -1.43 -8.46
C LEU A 31 -0.68 -1.13 -9.25
N VAL A 32 -1.04 0.14 -9.41
CA VAL A 32 -2.22 0.55 -10.19
C VAL A 32 -2.06 0.13 -11.66
N ARG A 33 -0.88 0.35 -12.25
CA ARG A 33 -0.59 -0.07 -13.63
C ARG A 33 -0.74 -1.58 -13.80
N LEU A 34 -0.14 -2.37 -12.90
CA LEU A 34 -0.23 -3.83 -12.93
C LEU A 34 -1.66 -4.33 -12.71
N ALA A 35 -2.44 -3.66 -11.86
CA ALA A 35 -3.85 -4.00 -11.65
C ALA A 35 -4.68 -3.77 -12.92
N ARG A 36 -4.52 -2.62 -13.57
CA ARG A 36 -5.18 -2.32 -14.85
C ARG A 36 -4.76 -3.30 -15.95
N GLU A 37 -3.48 -3.64 -16.04
CA GLU A 37 -2.95 -4.61 -16.99
C GLU A 37 -3.57 -6.00 -16.77
N TRP A 38 -3.75 -6.42 -15.51
CA TRP A 38 -4.41 -7.67 -15.17
C TRP A 38 -5.86 -7.69 -15.63
N VAL A 39 -6.64 -6.64 -15.31
CA VAL A 39 -8.05 -6.54 -15.70
C VAL A 39 -8.18 -6.54 -17.23
N ALA A 40 -7.38 -5.73 -17.93
CA ALA A 40 -7.40 -5.64 -19.39
C ALA A 40 -7.09 -6.98 -20.08
N ARG A 41 -6.19 -7.79 -19.50
CA ARG A 41 -5.78 -9.07 -20.11
C ARG A 41 -6.67 -10.25 -19.74
N THR A 42 -7.24 -10.26 -18.54
CA THR A 42 -7.94 -11.44 -18.01
C THR A 42 -9.45 -11.25 -17.86
N GLY A 43 -9.91 -10.00 -17.78
CA GLY A 43 -11.28 -9.65 -17.40
C GLY A 43 -11.65 -9.99 -15.95
N ARG A 44 -10.69 -10.37 -15.10
CA ARG A 44 -10.95 -10.85 -13.73
C ARG A 44 -10.68 -9.78 -12.68
N THR A 45 -11.56 -9.70 -11.68
CA THR A 45 -11.50 -8.71 -10.58
C THR A 45 -11.55 -9.36 -9.18
N LYS A 46 -10.97 -10.55 -9.01
CA LYS A 46 -10.90 -11.23 -7.69
C LYS A 46 -9.48 -11.74 -7.43
N LEU A 47 -8.52 -10.81 -7.49
CA LEU A 47 -7.11 -11.13 -7.31
C LEU A 47 -6.67 -10.83 -5.87
N GLY A 48 -5.76 -11.63 -5.32
CA GLY A 48 -5.06 -11.26 -4.10
C GLY A 48 -3.95 -10.25 -4.41
N ILE A 49 -3.90 -9.11 -3.72
CA ILE A 49 -2.89 -8.07 -4.01
C ILE A 49 -1.44 -8.57 -3.93
N LYS A 50 -1.15 -9.62 -3.14
CA LYS A 50 0.20 -10.19 -3.04
C LYS A 50 0.80 -10.54 -4.39
N THR A 51 -0.01 -11.03 -5.34
CA THR A 51 0.45 -11.33 -6.70
C THR A 51 1.03 -10.10 -7.38
N LEU A 52 0.32 -8.96 -7.32
CA LEU A 52 0.82 -7.70 -7.90
C LEU A 52 1.97 -7.13 -7.09
N TYR A 53 1.96 -7.30 -5.76
CA TYR A 53 2.97 -6.77 -4.87
C TYR A 53 4.33 -7.43 -5.04
N GLU A 54 4.35 -8.75 -5.24
CA GLU A 54 5.57 -9.49 -5.56
C GLU A 54 6.12 -9.10 -6.93
N ARG A 55 5.23 -8.90 -7.92
CA ARG A 55 5.62 -8.39 -9.24
C ARG A 55 6.21 -6.98 -9.13
N ALA A 56 5.56 -6.08 -8.41
CA ALA A 56 6.04 -4.73 -8.16
C ALA A 56 7.39 -4.73 -7.44
N ARG A 57 7.59 -5.63 -6.46
CA ARG A 57 8.88 -5.80 -5.78
C ARG A 57 10.00 -6.13 -6.76
N TRP A 58 9.76 -7.10 -7.65
CA TRP A 58 10.75 -7.47 -8.66
C TRP A 58 11.05 -6.30 -9.62
N GLU A 59 10.02 -5.63 -10.13
CA GLU A 59 10.22 -4.52 -11.07
C GLU A 59 10.95 -3.32 -10.45
N ILE A 60 10.62 -2.98 -9.20
CA ILE A 60 11.28 -1.88 -8.51
C ILE A 60 12.72 -2.25 -8.16
N ALA A 61 12.97 -3.48 -7.70
CA ALA A 61 14.32 -3.97 -7.43
C ALA A 61 15.23 -3.96 -8.67
N LEU A 62 14.69 -4.19 -9.87
CA LEU A 62 15.46 -4.03 -11.11
C LEU A 62 15.69 -2.57 -11.50
N ALA A 63 14.82 -1.66 -11.06
CA ALA A 63 14.88 -0.25 -11.40
C ALA A 63 15.58 0.62 -10.34
N THR A 64 15.97 0.04 -9.20
CA THR A 64 16.68 0.72 -8.11
C THR A 64 17.92 -0.06 -7.71
N SER A 65 18.97 0.66 -7.31
CA SER A 65 20.17 0.06 -6.70
C SER A 65 20.21 0.28 -5.18
N ASP A 66 19.12 0.79 -4.60
CA ASP A 66 19.01 1.04 -3.17
C ASP A 66 18.84 -0.29 -2.39
N PRO A 67 19.85 -0.71 -1.60
CA PRO A 67 19.78 -1.95 -0.84
C PRO A 67 18.80 -1.88 0.35
N ASP A 68 18.46 -0.68 0.80
CA ASP A 68 17.56 -0.45 1.95
C ASP A 68 16.10 -0.35 1.52
N PHE A 69 15.82 -0.22 0.22
CA PHE A 69 14.47 -0.22 -0.32
C PHE A 69 13.80 -1.60 -0.13
N LYS A 70 12.97 -1.72 0.91
CA LYS A 70 12.25 -2.96 1.26
C LYS A 70 10.75 -2.77 1.32
N LEU A 71 10.04 -3.41 0.39
CA LEU A 71 8.59 -3.51 0.43
C LEU A 71 8.14 -4.42 1.59
N ASN A 72 7.60 -3.82 2.65
CA ASN A 72 7.03 -4.55 3.78
C ASN A 72 5.74 -5.28 3.36
N ASN A 73 5.59 -6.55 3.74
CA ASN A 73 4.38 -7.33 3.44
C ASN A 73 3.13 -6.81 4.15
N ASN A 74 3.28 -6.14 5.30
CA ASN A 74 2.15 -5.61 6.06
C ASN A 74 1.42 -4.49 5.31
N TYR A 75 2.11 -3.81 4.38
CA TYR A 75 1.55 -2.72 3.57
C TYR A 75 0.61 -3.20 2.45
N THR A 76 0.60 -4.50 2.16
CA THR A 76 -0.25 -5.06 1.10
C THR A 76 -1.73 -4.79 1.35
N ALA A 77 -2.20 -4.96 2.60
CA ALA A 77 -3.60 -4.73 2.96
C ALA A 77 -4.02 -3.26 2.77
N TYR A 78 -3.11 -2.33 3.05
CA TYR A 78 -3.29 -0.89 2.91
C TYR A 78 -3.34 -0.47 1.44
N TYR A 79 -2.37 -0.94 0.64
CA TYR A 79 -2.35 -0.67 -0.80
C TYR A 79 -3.60 -1.18 -1.51
N ALA A 80 -4.12 -2.36 -1.16
CA ALA A 80 -5.31 -2.91 -1.81
C ALA A 80 -6.53 -1.99 -1.62
N ARG A 81 -6.73 -1.55 -0.38
CA ARG A 81 -7.82 -0.63 0.00
C ARG A 81 -7.64 0.74 -0.62
N LEU A 82 -6.42 1.28 -0.59
CA LEU A 82 -6.12 2.58 -1.18
C LEU A 82 -6.36 2.59 -2.69
N ILE A 83 -5.98 1.52 -3.40
CA ILE A 83 -6.23 1.38 -4.84
C ILE A 83 -7.72 1.28 -5.13
N MET A 84 -8.45 0.36 -4.47
CA MET A 84 -9.90 0.21 -4.66
C MET A 84 -10.66 1.50 -4.32
N HIS A 85 -10.18 2.29 -3.38
CA HIS A 85 -10.79 3.56 -3.02
C HIS A 85 -10.50 4.69 -4.02
N ARG A 86 -9.23 4.86 -4.42
CA ARG A 86 -8.81 5.99 -5.27
C ARG A 86 -9.03 5.79 -6.75
N GLU A 87 -9.12 4.55 -7.20
CA GLU A 87 -9.22 4.18 -8.62
C GLU A 87 -10.59 3.52 -8.85
N PRO A 88 -11.63 4.27 -9.26
CA PRO A 88 -12.99 3.74 -9.42
C PRO A 88 -13.08 2.56 -10.41
N ASP A 89 -12.21 2.53 -11.42
CA ASP A 89 -12.11 1.43 -12.39
C ASP A 89 -11.57 0.13 -11.77
N LEU A 90 -11.00 0.19 -10.57
CA LEU A 90 -10.45 -0.93 -9.81
C LEU A 90 -11.19 -1.16 -8.48
N ALA A 91 -12.36 -0.55 -8.27
CA ALA A 91 -13.07 -0.57 -6.99
C ALA A 91 -13.33 -1.98 -6.44
N ASP A 92 -13.52 -2.97 -7.32
CA ASP A 92 -13.78 -4.37 -6.94
C ASP A 92 -12.60 -5.32 -7.20
N MET A 93 -11.42 -4.80 -7.56
CA MET A 93 -10.29 -5.55 -8.12
C MET A 93 -9.74 -6.65 -7.20
N PHE A 94 -9.73 -6.42 -5.88
CA PHE A 94 -9.11 -7.34 -4.93
C PHE A 94 -10.14 -8.11 -4.11
N ASP A 95 -9.81 -9.36 -3.82
CA ASP A 95 -10.51 -10.15 -2.80
C ASP A 95 -9.90 -9.83 -1.42
N LEU A 96 -10.65 -9.14 -0.58
CA LEU A 96 -10.18 -8.61 0.70
C LEU A 96 -10.63 -9.49 1.87
N ARG A 97 -9.72 -9.68 2.81
CA ARG A 97 -10.04 -10.14 4.17
C ARG A 97 -10.05 -8.96 5.12
N SER A 98 -10.80 -9.08 6.20
CA SER A 98 -10.85 -8.08 7.28
C SER A 98 -9.44 -7.75 7.80
N SER A 99 -9.15 -6.47 7.98
CA SER A 99 -7.84 -5.98 8.41
C SER A 99 -7.97 -4.63 9.12
N GLU A 100 -7.00 -4.28 9.97
CA GLU A 100 -6.86 -2.93 10.53
C GLU A 100 -6.82 -1.84 9.45
N ALA A 101 -6.41 -2.19 8.22
CA ALA A 101 -6.38 -1.29 7.09
C ALA A 101 -7.79 -0.76 6.70
N ASP A 102 -8.88 -1.46 7.08
CA ASP A 102 -10.26 -0.99 6.90
C ASP A 102 -10.52 0.27 7.75
N ALA A 103 -10.13 0.21 9.03
CA ALA A 103 -10.27 1.35 9.94
C ALA A 103 -9.33 2.50 9.54
N TRP A 104 -8.11 2.16 9.12
CA TRP A 104 -7.18 3.15 8.59
C TRP A 104 -7.74 3.90 7.38
N LEU A 105 -8.34 3.22 6.40
CA LEU A 105 -8.88 3.88 5.22
C LEU A 105 -9.97 4.90 5.60
N ALA A 106 -10.83 4.57 6.56
CA ALA A 106 -11.84 5.49 7.07
C ALA A 106 -11.23 6.76 7.67
N THR A 107 -10.15 6.63 8.46
CA THR A 107 -9.44 7.78 9.03
C THR A 107 -8.65 8.57 7.99
N TYR A 108 -7.99 7.86 7.06
CA TYR A 108 -7.17 8.45 6.00
C TYR A 108 -8.01 9.33 5.09
N THR A 109 -9.17 8.85 4.65
CA THR A 109 -10.08 9.58 3.78
C THR A 109 -10.69 10.80 4.47
N ALA A 110 -11.07 10.69 5.75
CA ALA A 110 -11.57 11.82 6.52
C ALA A 110 -10.53 12.96 6.66
N GLY A 111 -9.24 12.61 6.77
CA GLY A 111 -8.15 13.60 6.87
C GLY A 111 -7.74 14.25 5.54
N HIS A 112 -8.06 13.63 4.40
CA HIS A 112 -7.69 14.10 3.06
C HIS A 112 -8.88 14.67 2.26
N ALA A 113 -10.06 14.77 2.87
CA ALA A 113 -11.28 15.29 2.26
C ALA A 113 -11.41 16.83 2.35
N ALA A 114 -10.30 17.57 2.44
CA ALA A 114 -10.26 19.04 2.53
C ALA A 114 -9.73 19.68 1.24
#